data_AF-A0A7J9Y7D1-F1
#
_entry.id   AF-A0A7J9Y7D1-F1
#
_cell.length_a   1.000
_cell.length_b   1.000
_cell.length_c   1.000
_cell.angle_alpha   90.00
_cell.angle_beta   90.00
_cell.angle_gamma   90.00
#
_symmetry.space_group_name_H-M   'P 1'
#
loop_
_entity.id
_entity.type
_entity.pdbx_description
1 polymer ?
#
loop_
_entity_poly.entity_id
_entity_poly.type
_entity_poly.pdbx_seq_one_letter_code
_entity_poly.pdbx_strand_id
1 'polypeptide(L)'
;MTQLKIEDIWPLSPLQEGLLFHAGYTEGEPDVYVLQGAMELRGTLDVPVLRSSWQALLDRHSSLRAAFQRRGTGDPVQLIVSGVTLPWREEDLSGLPEADQEAEATRLANAEKDGFNPELAPLLRLLLVRLGRDRFRLVVTMHHLVMDGWSLPVLFGELSEVYAAGGD
;
A
#
# COMPACT_ATOMS: atom_id res chain seq x y z
N MET A 1 -17.24 -4.30 12.45
CA MET A 1 -16.84 -4.77 11.11
C MET A 1 -17.32 -3.74 10.12
N THR A 2 -16.41 -3.01 9.49
CA THR A 2 -16.77 -2.02 8.45
C THR A 2 -17.27 -2.79 7.24
N GLN A 3 -18.50 -2.51 6.79
CA GLN A 3 -19.08 -3.17 5.63
C GLN A 3 -18.49 -2.51 4.37
N LEU A 4 -17.75 -3.28 3.57
CA LEU A 4 -17.29 -2.83 2.25
C LEU A 4 -18.51 -2.51 1.38
N LYS A 5 -18.51 -1.33 0.77
CA LYS A 5 -19.59 -0.87 -0.12
C LYS A 5 -18.98 -0.29 -1.38
N ILE A 6 -19.53 -0.67 -2.53
CA ILE A 6 -19.22 0.01 -3.80
C ILE A 6 -19.79 1.42 -3.72
N GLU A 7 -18.91 2.41 -3.80
CA GLU A 7 -19.21 3.84 -3.80
C GLU A 7 -19.48 4.32 -5.22
N ASP A 8 -18.65 3.88 -6.18
CA ASP A 8 -18.78 4.25 -7.60
C ASP A 8 -18.11 3.22 -8.53
N ILE A 9 -18.35 3.34 -9.83
CA ILE A 9 -17.78 2.50 -10.89
C ILE A 9 -17.24 3.38 -12.01
N TRP A 10 -15.94 3.32 -12.26
CA TRP A 10 -15.25 4.16 -13.25
C TRP A 10 -14.69 3.34 -14.42
N PRO A 11 -14.55 3.93 -15.62
CA PRO A 11 -13.73 3.34 -16.67
C PRO A 11 -12.25 3.33 -16.25
N LEU A 12 -11.45 2.45 -16.87
CA LEU A 12 -10.00 2.50 -16.71
C LEU A 12 -9.42 3.61 -17.59
N SER A 13 -8.31 4.20 -17.16
CA SER A 13 -7.47 4.96 -18.07
C SER A 13 -6.77 4.01 -19.07
N PRO A 14 -6.35 4.48 -20.26
CA PRO A 14 -5.64 3.63 -21.22
C PRO A 14 -4.38 2.96 -20.64
N LEU A 15 -3.68 3.64 -19.73
CA LEU A 15 -2.53 3.06 -19.02
C LEU A 15 -2.97 1.91 -18.12
N GLN A 16 -4.01 2.10 -17.29
CA GLN A 16 -4.53 1.06 -16.42
C GLN A 16 -5.04 -0.16 -17.20
N GLU A 17 -5.66 0.04 -18.37
CA GLU A 17 -6.07 -1.08 -19.24
C GLU A 17 -4.88 -1.93 -19.67
N GLY A 18 -3.79 -1.27 -20.11
CA GLY A 18 -2.55 -1.95 -20.48
C GLY A 18 -1.93 -2.70 -19.30
N LEU A 19 -1.81 -2.04 -18.14
CA LEU A 19 -1.27 -2.66 -16.92
C LEU A 19 -2.09 -3.89 -16.49
N LEU A 20 -3.42 -3.76 -16.44
CA LEU A 20 -4.33 -4.85 -16.07
C LEU A 20 -4.26 -6.00 -17.06
N PHE A 21 -4.15 -5.69 -18.36
CA PHE A 21 -3.95 -6.70 -19.39
C PHE A 21 -2.66 -7.49 -19.11
N HIS A 22 -1.52 -6.82 -18.93
CA HIS A 22 -0.23 -7.48 -18.68
C HIS A 22 -0.22 -8.32 -17.40
N ALA A 23 -0.78 -7.81 -16.30
CA ALA A 23 -0.86 -8.53 -15.02
C ALA A 23 -1.67 -9.84 -15.13
N GLY A 24 -2.58 -9.95 -16.11
CA GLY A 24 -3.34 -11.17 -16.38
C GLY A 24 -2.57 -12.28 -17.10
N TYR A 25 -1.35 -12.02 -17.61
CA TYR A 25 -0.53 -13.00 -18.35
C TYR A 25 0.70 -13.49 -17.60
N THR A 26 0.97 -12.98 -16.40
CA THR A 26 2.17 -13.31 -15.62
C THR A 26 2.00 -14.58 -14.77
N GLU A 27 1.24 -15.59 -15.24
CA GLU A 27 1.06 -16.85 -14.49
C GLU A 27 2.42 -17.51 -14.20
N GLY A 28 2.84 -17.47 -12.93
CA GLY A 28 4.11 -18.04 -12.46
C GLY A 28 5.31 -17.09 -12.49
N GLU A 29 5.16 -15.84 -12.94
CA GLU A 29 6.20 -14.81 -12.92
C GLU A 29 5.90 -13.69 -11.92
N PRO A 30 6.92 -13.00 -11.36
CA PRO A 30 6.71 -11.84 -10.52
C PRO A 30 5.95 -10.73 -11.25
N ASP A 31 4.92 -10.18 -10.61
CA ASP A 31 4.21 -9.01 -11.13
C ASP A 31 5.14 -7.79 -11.10
N VAL A 32 5.61 -7.39 -12.29
CA VAL A 32 6.55 -6.28 -12.48
C VAL A 32 5.97 -4.91 -12.16
N TYR A 33 4.65 -4.82 -11.91
CA TYR A 33 3.97 -3.59 -11.55
C TYR A 33 3.73 -3.45 -10.04
N VAL A 34 4.23 -4.40 -9.24
CA VAL A 34 4.36 -4.22 -7.80
C VAL A 34 5.57 -3.33 -7.52
N LEU A 35 5.29 -2.16 -6.95
CA LEU A 35 6.28 -1.21 -6.49
C LEU A 35 6.47 -1.36 -4.98
N GLN A 36 7.73 -1.40 -4.55
CA GLN A 36 8.07 -1.40 -3.13
C GLN A 36 9.14 -0.34 -2.85
N GLY A 37 8.87 0.50 -1.85
CA GLY A 37 9.81 1.45 -1.28
C GLY A 37 10.01 1.19 0.20
N ALA A 38 11.21 1.46 0.71
CA ALA A 38 11.50 1.41 2.14
C ALA A 38 12.11 2.75 2.59
N MET A 39 11.66 3.23 3.75
CA MET A 39 12.15 4.47 4.36
C MET A 39 12.63 4.19 5.77
N GLU A 40 13.79 4.73 6.13
CA GLU A 40 14.24 4.76 7.52
C GLU A 40 13.60 5.95 8.24
N LEU A 41 12.93 5.67 9.35
CA LEU A 41 12.38 6.68 10.24
C LEU A 41 13.23 6.71 11.50
N ARG A 42 13.74 7.90 11.85
CA ARG A 42 14.59 8.11 13.02
C ARG A 42 13.95 9.10 13.97
N GLY A 43 14.07 8.85 15.27
CA GLY A 43 13.50 9.66 16.33
C GLY A 43 12.23 9.06 16.92
N THR A 44 11.45 9.90 17.60
CA THR A 44 10.20 9.48 18.25
C THR A 44 9.12 9.34 17.18
N LEU A 45 8.53 8.15 17.07
CA LEU A 45 7.44 7.85 16.15
C LEU A 45 6.19 7.46 16.94
N ASP A 46 5.10 8.18 16.72
CA ASP A 46 3.77 7.80 17.20
C ASP A 46 3.15 6.85 16.19
N VAL A 47 3.33 5.55 16.43
CA VAL A 47 2.88 4.49 15.51
C VAL A 47 1.37 4.50 15.29
N PRO A 48 0.52 4.63 16.33
CA PRO A 48 -0.92 4.83 16.15
C PRO A 48 -1.30 6.01 15.25
N VAL A 49 -0.62 7.16 15.42
CA VAL A 49 -0.87 8.35 14.58
C VAL A 49 -0.40 8.11 13.15
N LEU A 50 0.75 7.47 12.93
CA LEU A 50 1.22 7.12 11.58
C LEU A 50 0.24 6.18 10.87
N ARG A 51 -0.24 5.15 11.57
CA ARG A 51 -1.20 4.19 11.02
C ARG A 51 -2.53 4.86 10.65
N SER A 52 -3.07 5.70 11.53
CA SER A 52 -4.30 6.45 11.25
C SER A 52 -4.13 7.45 10.12
N SER A 53 -2.97 8.11 10.01
CA SER A 53 -2.65 9.00 8.90
C SER A 53 -2.70 8.28 7.55
N TRP A 54 -2.11 7.09 7.45
CA TRP A 54 -2.21 6.27 6.23
C TRP A 54 -3.63 5.80 5.93
N GLN A 55 -4.41 5.46 6.97
CA GLN A 55 -5.82 5.11 6.81
C GLN A 55 -6.62 6.31 6.28
N ALA A 56 -6.39 7.52 6.80
CA ALA A 56 -7.04 8.74 6.34
C ALA A 56 -6.71 9.04 4.87
N LEU A 57 -5.45 8.83 4.45
CA LEU A 57 -5.08 8.96 3.03
C LEU A 57 -5.77 7.91 2.16
N LEU A 58 -5.82 6.65 2.61
CA LEU A 58 -6.55 5.59 1.92
C LEU A 58 -8.03 5.97 1.75
N ASP A 59 -8.68 6.46 2.80
CA ASP A 59 -10.09 6.85 2.76
C ASP A 59 -10.34 8.05 1.85
N ARG A 60 -9.44 9.04 1.87
CA ARG A 60 -9.50 10.29 1.09
C ARG A 60 -9.31 10.07 -0.41
N HIS A 61 -8.42 9.17 -0.81
CA HIS A 61 -8.03 8.97 -2.22
C HIS A 61 -8.73 7.76 -2.83
N SER A 62 -9.76 7.99 -3.64
CA SER A 62 -10.54 6.93 -4.29
C SER A 62 -9.70 5.94 -5.11
N SER A 63 -8.60 6.39 -5.72
CA SER A 63 -7.69 5.52 -6.47
C SER A 63 -7.05 4.44 -5.61
N LEU A 64 -6.70 4.74 -4.36
CA LEU A 64 -6.11 3.78 -3.43
C LEU A 64 -7.11 2.71 -2.97
N ARG A 65 -8.41 2.99 -3.12
CA ARG A 65 -9.52 2.08 -2.80
C ARG A 65 -10.14 1.42 -4.03
N ALA A 66 -9.49 1.54 -5.18
CA ALA A 66 -9.96 0.93 -6.42
C ALA A 66 -9.66 -0.57 -6.46
N ALA A 67 -10.65 -1.35 -6.86
CA ALA A 67 -10.50 -2.73 -7.31
C ALA A 67 -10.82 -2.81 -8.81
N PHE A 68 -10.20 -3.74 -9.53
CA PHE A 68 -10.29 -3.84 -10.98
C PHE A 68 -11.00 -5.13 -11.34
N GLN A 69 -12.19 -5.02 -11.94
CA GLN A 69 -13.00 -6.17 -12.33
C GLN A 69 -13.45 -6.05 -13.77
N ARG A 70 -13.98 -7.14 -14.33
CA ARG A 70 -14.65 -7.12 -15.64
C ARG A 70 -16.15 -7.16 -15.45
N ARG A 71 -16.85 -6.34 -16.23
CA ARG A 71 -18.32 -6.44 -16.35
C ARG A 71 -18.71 -7.75 -17.04
N GLY A 72 -19.98 -8.12 -16.94
CA GLY A 72 -20.53 -9.25 -17.71
C GLY A 72 -20.38 -9.09 -19.23
N THR A 73 -20.18 -7.87 -19.73
CA THR A 73 -19.86 -7.57 -21.14
C THR A 73 -18.39 -7.84 -21.50
N GLY A 74 -17.51 -8.03 -20.51
CA GLY A 74 -16.07 -8.23 -20.68
C GLY A 74 -15.22 -6.97 -20.46
N ASP A 75 -15.83 -5.78 -20.49
CA ASP A 75 -15.14 -4.50 -20.33
C ASP A 75 -14.55 -4.37 -18.91
N PRO A 76 -13.27 -3.97 -18.76
CA PRO A 76 -12.68 -3.71 -17.46
C PRO A 76 -13.26 -2.43 -16.86
N VAL A 77 -13.47 -2.43 -15.54
CA VAL A 77 -13.94 -1.29 -14.75
C VAL A 77 -13.20 -1.22 -13.42
N GLN A 78 -13.11 -0.01 -12.87
CA GLN A 78 -12.64 0.24 -11.51
C GLN A 78 -13.85 0.34 -10.59
N LEU A 79 -13.89 -0.48 -9.54
CA LEU A 79 -14.85 -0.36 -8.45
C LEU A 79 -14.22 0.44 -7.33
N ILE A 80 -14.79 1.59 -6.99
CA ILE A 80 -14.34 2.40 -5.86
C ILE A 80 -15.03 1.87 -4.61
N VAL A 81 -14.25 1.35 -3.65
CA VAL A 81 -14.78 0.66 -2.47
C VAL A 81 -14.62 1.54 -1.24
N SER A 82 -15.69 1.80 -0.50
CA SER A 82 -15.63 2.51 0.78
C SER A 82 -15.52 1.54 1.96
N GLY A 83 -14.93 2.01 3.06
CA GLY A 83 -14.74 1.20 4.27
C GLY A 83 -13.59 0.21 4.20
N VAL A 84 -12.63 0.45 3.31
CA VAL A 84 -11.42 -0.36 3.13
C VAL A 84 -10.48 -0.12 4.31
N THR A 85 -10.10 -1.19 5.01
CA THR A 85 -9.08 -1.11 6.06
C THR A 85 -7.69 -1.24 5.45
N LEU A 86 -6.78 -0.36 5.84
CA LEU A 86 -5.37 -0.42 5.48
C LEU A 86 -4.73 -1.74 5.97
N PRO A 87 -4.17 -2.55 5.05
CA PRO A 87 -3.31 -3.67 5.42
C PRO A 87 -2.03 -3.13 6.05
N TRP A 88 -1.93 -3.31 7.36
CA TRP A 88 -0.85 -2.77 8.18
C TRP A 88 -0.28 -3.87 9.08
N ARG A 89 1.03 -4.09 8.97
CA ARG A 89 1.78 -5.07 9.76
C ARG A 89 2.88 -4.37 10.54
N GLU A 90 3.08 -4.79 11.78
CA GLU A 90 4.14 -4.30 12.66
C GLU A 90 5.01 -5.47 13.10
N GLU A 91 6.33 -5.30 13.07
CA GLU A 91 7.30 -6.30 13.52
C GLU A 91 8.34 -5.63 14.41
N ASP A 92 8.59 -6.19 15.60
CA ASP A 92 9.60 -5.68 16.53
C ASP A 92 10.86 -6.56 16.50
N LEU A 93 11.90 -6.05 15.86
CA LEU A 93 13.22 -6.68 15.79
C LEU A 93 14.21 -6.06 16.77
N SER A 94 13.78 -5.12 17.61
CA SER A 94 14.69 -4.41 18.54
C SER A 94 15.31 -5.33 19.60
N GLY A 95 14.75 -6.52 19.80
CA GLY A 95 15.32 -7.57 20.65
C GLY A 95 16.39 -8.44 19.99
N LEU A 96 16.57 -8.36 18.67
CA LEU A 96 17.61 -9.10 17.95
C LEU A 96 18.97 -8.39 18.03
N PRO A 97 20.09 -9.12 17.91
CA PRO A 97 21.40 -8.51 17.68
C PRO A 97 21.38 -7.60 16.45
N GLU A 98 22.07 -6.45 16.51
CA GLU A 98 22.07 -5.46 15.42
C GLU A 98 22.51 -6.04 14.06
N ALA A 99 23.43 -7.01 14.07
CA ALA A 99 23.86 -7.71 12.87
C ALA A 99 22.75 -8.54 12.19
N ASP A 100 21.77 -9.02 12.95
CA ASP A 100 20.68 -9.87 12.46
C ASP A 100 19.43 -9.03 12.10
N GLN A 101 19.27 -7.85 12.71
CA GLN A 101 18.13 -6.95 12.48
C GLN A 101 17.97 -6.59 11.00
N GLU A 102 19.06 -6.23 10.33
CA GLU A 102 19.03 -5.79 8.93
C GLU A 102 18.67 -6.92 7.97
N ALA A 103 19.25 -8.11 8.20
CA ALA A 103 18.97 -9.30 7.39
C ALA A 103 17.48 -9.70 7.52
N GLU A 104 16.96 -9.69 8.75
CA GLU A 104 15.57 -10.05 9.00
C GLU A 104 14.59 -8.99 8.48
N ALA A 105 14.89 -7.69 8.65
CA ALA A 105 14.09 -6.62 8.07
C ALA A 105 14.01 -6.73 6.54
N THR A 106 15.14 -7.07 5.89
CA THR A 106 15.19 -7.30 4.44
C THR A 106 14.38 -8.53 4.02
N ARG A 107 14.46 -9.62 4.79
CA ARG A 107 13.67 -10.83 4.54
C ARG A 107 12.17 -10.54 4.63
N LEU A 108 11.74 -9.81 5.66
CA LEU A 108 10.36 -9.39 5.84
C LEU A 108 9.90 -8.47 4.70
N ALA A 109 10.69 -7.46 4.32
CA ALA A 109 10.38 -6.58 3.21
C ALA A 109 10.21 -7.36 1.89
N ASN A 110 11.08 -8.34 1.61
CA ASN A 110 10.96 -9.17 0.42
C ASN A 110 9.71 -10.05 0.42
N ALA A 111 9.27 -10.55 1.58
CA ALA A 111 8.00 -11.26 1.70
C ALA A 111 6.80 -10.35 1.40
N GLU A 112 6.92 -9.05 1.68
CA GLU A 112 5.93 -8.05 1.28
C GLU A 112 5.99 -7.70 -0.21
N LYS A 113 6.70 -8.42 -1.09
CA LYS A 113 6.68 -8.21 -2.55
C LYS A 113 5.74 -9.14 -3.31
N ASP A 114 5.07 -10.06 -2.62
CA ASP A 114 4.09 -10.96 -3.24
C ASP A 114 3.05 -10.17 -4.06
N GLY A 115 2.55 -10.75 -5.16
CA GLY A 115 1.59 -10.06 -6.02
C GLY A 115 0.33 -9.60 -5.29
N PHE A 116 -0.40 -8.67 -5.90
CA PHE A 116 -1.77 -8.35 -5.47
C PHE A 116 -2.78 -9.11 -6.33
N ASN A 117 -3.98 -9.35 -5.79
CA ASN A 117 -5.13 -9.66 -6.63
C ASN A 117 -5.80 -8.32 -7.02
N PRO A 118 -5.76 -7.90 -8.30
CA PRO A 118 -6.36 -6.64 -8.74
C PRO A 118 -7.86 -6.54 -8.46
N GLU A 119 -8.56 -7.66 -8.32
CA GLU A 119 -10.00 -7.70 -8.03
C GLU A 119 -10.35 -7.32 -6.59
N LEU A 120 -9.35 -7.19 -5.70
CA LEU A 120 -9.51 -6.90 -4.28
C LEU A 120 -8.78 -5.61 -3.89
N ALA A 121 -9.54 -4.62 -3.42
CA ALA A 121 -8.98 -3.41 -2.82
C ALA A 121 -8.56 -3.66 -1.35
N PRO A 122 -7.50 -3.00 -0.86
CA PRO A 122 -6.64 -2.06 -1.59
C PRO A 122 -5.42 -2.78 -2.21
N LEU A 123 -4.89 -2.21 -3.30
CA LEU A 123 -3.60 -2.62 -3.88
C LEU A 123 -2.41 -1.89 -3.20
N LEU A 124 -2.46 -1.82 -1.87
CA LEU A 124 -1.51 -1.12 -1.00
C LEU A 124 -1.40 -1.88 0.33
N ARG A 125 -0.18 -2.11 0.81
CA ARG A 125 0.09 -2.64 2.16
C ARG A 125 1.35 -2.05 2.75
N LEU A 126 1.40 -2.01 4.07
CA LEU A 126 2.49 -1.41 4.83
C LEU A 126 3.03 -2.38 5.88
N LEU A 127 4.36 -2.41 5.99
CA LEU A 127 5.09 -3.09 7.05
C LEU A 127 5.95 -2.07 7.78
N LEU A 128 5.70 -1.89 9.08
CA LEU A 128 6.56 -1.11 9.97
C LEU A 128 7.43 -2.07 10.78
N VAL A 129 8.74 -1.99 10.59
CA VAL A 129 9.72 -2.75 11.35
C VAL A 129 10.39 -1.85 12.37
N ARG A 130 10.33 -2.20 13.65
CA ARG A 130 11.05 -1.52 14.72
C ARG A 130 12.44 -2.15 14.89
N LEU A 131 13.47 -1.33 14.77
CA LEU A 131 14.90 -1.73 14.85
C LEU A 131 15.57 -1.21 16.13
N GLY A 132 14.83 -0.48 16.96
CA GLY A 132 15.35 0.13 18.18
C GLY A 132 14.33 1.03 18.85
N ARG A 133 14.78 1.81 19.82
CA ARG A 133 13.92 2.77 20.54
C ARG A 133 13.41 3.89 19.61
N ASP A 134 14.26 4.33 18.68
CA ASP A 134 14.07 5.50 17.83
C ASP A 134 14.49 5.20 16.37
N ARG A 135 14.53 3.92 15.98
CA ARG A 135 14.86 3.47 14.64
C ARG A 135 13.75 2.56 14.12
N PHE A 136 13.17 2.93 12.99
CA PHE A 136 12.16 2.14 12.31
C PHE A 136 12.45 2.09 10.81
N ARG A 137 11.91 1.07 10.16
CA ARG A 137 11.85 0.97 8.71
C ARG A 137 10.40 0.80 8.29
N LEU A 138 9.88 1.75 7.53
CA LEU A 138 8.56 1.64 6.92
C LEU A 138 8.72 1.15 5.49
N VAL A 139 8.15 -0.01 5.20
CA VAL A 139 8.06 -0.60 3.86
C VAL A 139 6.66 -0.34 3.32
N VAL A 140 6.57 0.29 2.15
CA VAL A 140 5.33 0.56 1.43
C VAL A 140 5.35 -0.27 0.16
N THR A 141 4.38 -1.16 0.01
CA THR A 141 4.22 -1.98 -1.20
C THR A 141 2.87 -1.69 -1.83
N MET A 142 2.84 -1.43 -3.13
CA MET A 142 1.62 -1.08 -3.84
C MET A 142 1.69 -1.51 -5.31
N HIS A 143 0.55 -1.55 -5.98
CA HIS A 143 0.50 -1.83 -7.41
C HIS A 143 0.38 -0.54 -8.22
N HIS A 144 1.10 -0.46 -9.34
CA HIS A 144 1.08 0.67 -10.28
C HIS A 144 -0.31 1.01 -10.87
N LEU A 145 -1.31 0.14 -10.68
CA LEU A 145 -2.70 0.36 -11.09
C LEU A 145 -3.39 1.47 -10.29
N VAL A 146 -2.98 1.69 -9.04
CA VAL A 146 -3.61 2.66 -8.12
C VAL A 146 -2.78 3.92 -7.89
N MET A 147 -1.49 3.90 -8.26
CA MET A 147 -0.57 5.01 -8.00
C MET A 147 0.63 5.01 -8.97
N ASP A 148 1.12 6.19 -9.29
CA ASP A 148 2.28 6.41 -10.15
C ASP A 148 3.42 7.15 -9.43
N GLY A 149 4.56 7.28 -10.12
CA GLY A 149 5.75 7.95 -9.58
C GLY A 149 5.56 9.46 -9.29
N TRP A 150 4.59 10.12 -9.92
CA TRP A 150 4.29 11.55 -9.68
C TRP A 150 3.40 11.73 -8.45
N SER A 151 2.52 10.76 -8.19
CA SER A 151 1.60 10.75 -7.06
C SER A 151 2.32 10.45 -5.74
N LEU A 152 3.42 9.67 -5.78
CA LEU A 152 4.17 9.27 -4.59
C LEU A 152 4.66 10.47 -3.75
N PRO A 153 5.39 11.47 -4.30
CA PRO A 153 5.81 12.64 -3.52
C PRO A 153 4.64 13.44 -2.93
N VAL A 154 3.52 13.52 -3.65
CA VAL A 154 2.31 14.22 -3.18
C VAL A 154 1.71 13.49 -1.98
N LEU A 155 1.55 12.17 -2.09
CA LEU A 155 1.01 11.33 -1.01
C LEU A 155 1.87 11.40 0.26
N PHE A 156 3.19 11.38 0.11
CA PHE A 156 4.10 11.54 1.26
C PHE A 156 4.07 12.94 1.86
N GLY A 157 3.89 13.98 1.04
CA GLY A 157 3.66 15.35 1.51
C GLY A 157 2.41 15.43 2.38
N GLU A 158 1.29 14.92 1.88
CA GLU A 158 0.03 14.87 2.64
C GLU A 158 0.14 14.01 3.90
N LEU A 159 0.84 12.87 3.84
CA LEU A 159 1.08 12.01 5.00
C LEU A 159 1.75 12.78 6.13
N SER A 160 2.75 13.60 5.80
CA SER A 160 3.45 14.43 6.77
C SER A 160 2.51 15.45 7.42
N GLU A 161 1.61 16.05 6.65
CA GLU A 161 0.65 17.03 7.16
C GLU A 161 -0.39 16.38 8.08
N VAL A 162 -0.99 15.26 7.65
CA VAL A 162 -1.99 14.51 8.43
C VAL A 162 -1.37 13.96 9.72
N TYR A 163 -0.14 13.44 9.64
CA TYR A 163 0.59 12.98 10.82
C TYR A 163 0.85 14.10 11.82
N ALA A 164 1.27 15.27 11.33
CA ALA A 164 1.48 16.45 12.18
C ALA A 164 0.16 16.96 12.82
N ALA A 165 -0.99 16.72 12.17
CA ALA A 165 -2.31 17.04 12.68
C ALA A 165 -2.89 16.00 13.66
N GLY A 166 -2.25 14.85 13.82
CA GLY A 166 -2.68 13.80 14.77
C GLY A 166 -3.45 12.63 14.15
N GLY A 167 -3.47 12.50 12.81
CA GLY A 167 -3.97 11.30 12.13
C GLY A 167 -5.38 11.37 11.54
N ASP A 168 -5.89 12.58 11.27
CA ASP A 168 -7.18 12.84 10.59
C ASP A 168 -7.05 14.02 9.59
#